data_AF-A0A3M8C3S9-F1
#
_entry.id   AF-A0A3M8C3S9-F1
#
_cell.length_a   1.000
_cell.length_b   1.000
_cell.length_c   1.000
_cell.angle_alpha   90.00
_cell.angle_beta   90.00
_cell.angle_gamma   90.00
#
_symmetry.space_group_name_H-M   'P 1'
#
loop_
_entity.id
_entity.type
_entity.pdbx_description
1 polymer ?
#
loop_
_entity_poly.entity_id
_entity_poly.type
_entity_poly.pdbx_seq_one_letter_code
_entity_poly.pdbx_strand_id
1 'polypeptide(L)' 'MKRKQYSNEFKMQVVKEALESGNRAAVARRYELHYNV' A
#
# COMPACT_ATOMS: atom_id res chain seq x y z
N MET A 1 5.17 13.41 -13.49
CA MET A 1 4.12 12.83 -12.63
C MET A 1 4.26 13.36 -11.21
N LYS A 2 3.22 13.93 -10.60
CA LYS A 2 3.27 14.24 -9.15
C LYS A 2 3.23 12.91 -8.40
N ARG A 3 4.24 12.63 -7.56
CA ARG A 3 4.25 11.43 -6.71
C ARG A 3 3.03 11.49 -5.79
N LYS A 4 2.20 10.44 -5.76
CA LYS A 4 1.15 10.29 -4.74
C LYS A 4 1.84 10.31 -3.37
N GLN A 5 1.46 11.26 -2.52
CA GLN A 5 1.91 11.28 -1.13
C GLN A 5 0.83 10.66 -0.26
N TYR A 6 1.24 9.73 0.59
CA TYR A 6 0.36 9.07 1.54
C TYR A 6 0.68 9.55 2.95
N SER A 7 -0.35 9.72 3.76
CA SER A 7 -0.21 10.03 5.19
C SER A 7 0.49 8.88 5.92
N ASN A 8 1.05 9.17 7.09
CA ASN A 8 1.70 8.15 7.92
C ASN A 8 0.69 7.11 8.41
N GLU A 9 -0.52 7.53 8.75
CA GLU A 9 -1.61 6.63 9.16
C GLU A 9 -1.96 5.62 8.08
N PHE A 10 -2.08 6.08 6.83
CA PHE A 10 -2.34 5.20 5.70
C PHE A 10 -1.23 4.16 5.52
N LYS A 11 0.04 4.57 5.61
CA LYS A 11 1.17 3.64 5.52
C LYS A 11 1.12 2.59 6.63
N MET A 12 0.81 2.99 7.86
CA MET A 12 0.70 2.07 9.00
C MET A 12 -0.44 1.07 8.80
N GLN A 13 -1.60 1.51 8.31
CA GLN A 13 -2.72 0.63 8.00
C GLN A 13 -2.34 -0.42 6.94
N VAL A 14 -1.74 0.03 5.84
CA VAL A 14 -1.32 -0.87 4.74
C VAL A 14 -0.31 -1.90 5.22
N VAL A 15 0.67 -1.50 6.02
CA VAL A 15 1.68 -2.42 6.58
C VAL A 15 1.02 -3.44 7.50
N LYS A 16 0.12 -3.00 8.38
CA LYS A 16 -0.63 -3.89 9.29
C LYS A 16 -1.42 -4.94 8.50
N GLU A 17 -2.21 -4.50 7.53
CA GLU A 17 -3.03 -5.38 6.69
C GLU A 17 -2.17 -6.37 5.89
N ALA A 18 -1.03 -5.93 5.36
CA ALA A 18 -0.10 -6.76 4.61
C ALA A 18 0.56 -7.84 5.48
N LEU A 19 0.81 -7.55 6.76
CA LEU A 19 1.32 -8.53 7.73
C LEU A 19 0.23 -9.53 8.14
N GLU A 20 -0.97 -9.05 8.47
CA GLU A 20 -2.11 -9.90 8.88
C GLU A 20 -2.58 -10.83 7.75
N SER A 21 -2.61 -10.34 6.52
CA SER A 21 -3.05 -11.12 5.37
C SER A 21 -2.00 -12.09 4.85
N GLY A 22 -0.72 -11.91 5.21
CA GLY A 22 0.43 -12.63 4.62
C GLY A 22 0.66 -12.37 3.12
N ASN A 23 -0.25 -11.67 2.44
CA ASN A 23 -0.25 -11.45 0.99
C ASN A 23 -0.08 -9.98 0.63
N ARG A 24 1.17 -9.53 0.61
CA ARG A 24 1.56 -8.14 0.33
C ARG A 24 1.17 -7.69 -1.08
N ALA A 25 1.19 -8.60 -2.05
CA ALA A 25 0.85 -8.29 -3.44
C ALA A 25 -0.65 -8.00 -3.62
N ALA A 26 -1.52 -8.74 -2.91
CA ALA A 26 -2.95 -8.47 -2.93
C ALA A 26 -3.28 -7.10 -2.33
N VAL A 27 -2.66 -6.77 -1.19
CA VAL A 27 -2.83 -5.47 -0.52
C VAL A 27 -2.31 -4.32 -1.39
N ALA A 28 -1.13 -4.48 -2.01
CA ALA A 28 -0.59 -3.46 -2.91
C ALA A 28 -1.48 -3.18 -4.13
N ARG A 29 -2.11 -4.22 -4.72
CA ARG A 29 -3.07 -4.05 -5.83
C ARG A 29 -4.34 -3.34 -5.39
N ARG A 30 -4.87 -3.68 -4.22
CA ARG A 30 -6.09 -3.08 -3.64
C ARG A 30 -5.97 -1.56 -3.49
N TYR A 31 -4.80 -1.08 -3.11
CA TYR A 31 -4.53 0.34 -2.87
C TYR A 31 -3.80 1.03 -4.03
N GLU A 32 -3.67 0.36 -5.19
CA GLU A 32 -2.92 0.87 -6.34
C GLU A 32 -1.49 1.35 -5.97
N LEU A 33 -0.84 0.65 -5.04
CA LEU A 33 0.52 0.93 -4.57
C LEU A 33 1.59 0.34 -5.49
N HIS A 34 1.16 -0.36 -6.54
CA HIS A 34 2.01 -0.82 -7.63
C HIS A 34 2.70 0.38 -8.31
N TYR A 35 3.98 0.20 -8.63
CA TYR A 35 4.79 1.17 -9.36
C TYR A 35 4.13 1.47 -10.71
N ASN A 36 3.52 2.65 -10.85
CA ASN A 36 3.16 3.13 -12.18
C ASN A 36 4.44 3.27 -12.99
N VAL A 37 4.45 2.62 -14.16
CA VAL A 37 5.42 2.80 -15.25
C VAL A 37 5.77 4.27 -15.45
#